data_AF-A0A934BB71-F1
#
_entry.id   AF-A0A934BB71-F1
#
_cell.length_a   1.000
_cell.length_b   1.000
_cell.length_c   1.000
_cell.angle_alpha   90.00
_cell.angle_beta   90.00
_cell.angle_gamma   90.00
#
_symmetry.space_group_name_H-M   'P 1'
#
loop_
_entity.id
_entity.type
_entity.pdbx_description
1 polymer ?
#
loop_
_entity_poly.entity_id
_entity_poly.type
_entity_poly.pdbx_seq_one_letter_code
_entity_poly.pdbx_strand_id
1 'polypeptide(L)'
;MKDITELAVQERRLFEMDVIPFRALITASNISVLKDQFVFKSIELAEDESKNLIGLTMQTGEIKNEGKVYPIETLIIDRRSITFRIYSNSSIAKMFYNLIAEKISNADPSNLFQKDKYLIKTMETSCAVALDFNHKDIFAKKINVFLNKKATKLCSSAINEAANITIAPRAVTFSVDYAITDKKLLDNKISITSKLLTLEPRIGTNLKSNRFFTSSPTDSTTHLNLLKEFEALFKQ
;
A
#
# COMPACT_ATOMS: atom_id res chain seq x y z
N MET A 1 -12.44 4.43 -16.92
CA MET A 1 -11.78 4.83 -15.65
C MET A 1 -11.66 6.34 -15.55
N LYS A 2 -12.16 6.95 -14.46
CA LYS A 2 -12.11 8.40 -14.18
C LYS A 2 -11.93 8.64 -12.67
N ASP A 3 -11.66 9.88 -12.27
CA ASP A 3 -11.69 10.36 -10.88
C ASP A 3 -10.81 9.58 -9.88
N ILE A 4 -9.57 9.27 -10.28
CA ILE A 4 -8.59 8.61 -9.41
C ILE A 4 -8.22 9.57 -8.27
N THR A 5 -8.43 9.13 -7.04
CA THR A 5 -8.05 9.84 -5.80
C THR A 5 -7.38 8.88 -4.83
N GLU A 6 -6.75 9.41 -3.79
CA GLU A 6 -6.11 8.59 -2.74
C GLU A 6 -5.12 7.56 -3.32
N LEU A 7 -4.50 7.87 -4.46
CA LEU A 7 -3.45 7.03 -5.02
C LEU A 7 -2.29 7.00 -4.02
N ALA A 8 -2.00 5.80 -3.51
CA ALA A 8 -0.96 5.58 -2.54
C ALA A 8 -0.12 4.38 -2.95
N VAL A 9 1.19 4.51 -2.75
CA VAL A 9 2.19 3.46 -2.98
C VAL A 9 2.87 3.17 -1.67
N GLN A 10 2.86 1.90 -1.29
CA GLN A 10 3.72 1.34 -0.27
C GLN A 10 4.89 0.62 -0.94
N GLU A 11 6.10 0.90 -0.51
CA GLU A 11 7.29 0.21 -0.97
C GLU A 11 8.06 -0.33 0.24
N ARG A 12 8.51 -1.57 0.15
CA ARG A 12 9.40 -2.21 1.11
C ARG A 12 10.62 -2.73 0.39
N ARG A 13 11.80 -2.40 0.91
CA ARG A 13 13.07 -2.99 0.49
C ARG A 13 13.71 -3.70 1.67
N LEU A 14 14.08 -4.96 1.47
CA LEU A 14 14.76 -5.78 2.44
C LEU A 14 16.23 -5.91 2.03
N PHE A 15 17.14 -5.78 2.98
CA PHE A 15 18.59 -5.83 2.79
C PHE A 15 19.18 -7.04 3.53
N GLU A 16 20.48 -7.26 3.38
CA GLU A 16 21.20 -8.14 4.28
C GLU A 16 21.24 -7.55 5.70
N MET A 17 21.45 -8.40 6.70
CA MET A 17 21.65 -7.95 8.07
C MET A 17 22.85 -7.00 8.15
N ASP A 18 22.75 -6.01 9.03
CA ASP A 18 23.81 -5.05 9.36
C ASP A 18 24.31 -4.16 8.21
N VAL A 19 23.65 -4.22 7.04
CA VAL A 19 23.92 -3.30 5.91
C VAL A 19 23.27 -1.94 6.11
N ILE A 20 22.12 -1.87 6.78
CA ILE A 20 21.55 -0.58 7.19
C ILE A 20 22.31 -0.12 8.45
N PRO A 21 22.95 1.07 8.46
CA PRO A 21 23.70 1.60 9.60
C PRO A 21 22.75 2.11 10.70
N PHE A 22 21.85 1.26 11.18
CA PHE A 22 20.71 1.65 12.01
C PHE A 22 21.12 2.39 13.28
N ARG A 23 22.20 1.96 13.94
CA ARG A 23 22.72 2.63 15.15
C ARG A 23 23.23 4.05 14.87
N ALA A 24 23.85 4.29 13.72
CA ALA A 24 24.27 5.62 13.33
C ALA A 24 23.06 6.47 12.91
N LEU A 25 22.09 5.87 12.22
CA LEU A 25 20.87 6.53 11.77
C LEU A 25 20.01 7.08 12.91
N ILE A 26 19.89 6.34 14.02
CA ILE A 26 19.05 6.73 15.17
C ILE A 26 19.71 7.73 16.13
N THR A 27 20.87 8.27 15.79
CA THR A 27 21.47 9.37 16.55
C THR A 27 20.60 10.63 16.43
N ALA A 28 20.60 11.47 17.47
CA ALA A 28 19.75 12.66 17.51
C ALA A 28 19.95 13.59 16.30
N SER A 29 21.20 13.77 15.84
CA SER A 29 21.52 14.57 14.66
C SER A 29 20.89 14.00 13.39
N ASN A 30 21.05 12.69 13.15
CA ASN A 30 20.55 12.06 11.93
C ASN A 30 19.02 11.93 11.92
N ILE A 31 18.41 11.69 13.07
CA ILE A 31 16.94 11.74 13.22
C ILE A 31 16.43 13.16 12.91
N SER A 32 17.09 14.21 13.44
CA SER A 32 16.69 15.60 13.15
C SER A 32 16.76 15.88 11.64
N VAL A 33 17.83 15.47 10.98
CA VAL A 33 17.98 15.66 9.52
C VAL A 33 16.81 15.03 8.75
N LEU A 34 16.42 13.80 9.08
CA LEU A 34 15.27 13.13 8.46
C LEU A 34 13.95 13.85 8.79
N LYS A 35 13.76 14.23 10.06
CA LYS A 35 12.57 14.94 10.51
C LYS A 35 12.39 16.27 9.78
N ASP A 36 13.44 17.06 9.70
CA ASP A 36 13.39 18.43 9.18
C ASP A 36 13.24 18.41 7.66
N GLN A 37 13.89 17.46 6.97
CA GLN A 37 13.78 17.34 5.52
C GLN A 37 12.37 16.95 5.05
N PHE A 38 11.72 16.03 5.76
CA PHE A 38 10.41 15.48 5.37
C PHE A 38 9.27 15.95 6.27
N VAL A 39 9.54 16.87 7.20
CA VAL A 39 8.57 17.51 8.11
C VAL A 39 7.67 16.49 8.83
N PHE A 40 8.25 15.37 9.29
CA PHE A 40 7.49 14.34 10.01
C PHE A 40 6.96 14.86 11.35
N LYS A 41 5.66 14.64 11.61
CA LYS A 41 5.02 15.06 12.86
C LYS A 41 5.35 14.16 14.04
N SER A 42 5.35 12.85 13.83
CA SER A 42 5.63 11.87 14.88
C SER A 42 6.87 11.05 14.55
N ILE A 43 7.64 10.73 15.59
CA ILE A 43 8.81 9.86 15.54
C ILE A 43 8.74 8.92 16.74
N GLU A 44 8.80 7.63 16.47
CA GLU A 44 8.73 6.57 17.46
C GLU A 44 9.91 5.62 17.24
N LEU A 45 10.61 5.28 18.33
CA LEU A 45 11.64 4.25 18.32
C LEU A 45 11.03 2.97 18.89
N ALA A 46 11.17 1.87 18.16
CA ALA A 46 10.72 0.56 18.60
C ALA A 46 11.84 -0.13 19.40
N GLU A 47 11.49 -0.73 20.52
CA GLU A 47 12.39 -1.48 21.40
C GLU A 47 11.98 -2.96 21.48
N ASP A 48 12.97 -3.85 21.64
CA ASP A 48 12.73 -5.24 22.01
C ASP A 48 12.56 -5.41 23.53
N GLU A 49 12.29 -6.65 23.99
CA GLU A 49 12.14 -6.97 25.42
C GLU A 49 13.38 -6.63 26.26
N SER A 50 14.55 -6.54 25.63
CA SER A 50 15.82 -6.18 26.25
C SER A 50 16.13 -4.68 26.15
N LYS A 51 15.16 -3.85 25.73
CA LYS A 51 15.29 -2.40 25.52
C LYS A 51 16.31 -2.01 24.45
N ASN A 52 16.63 -2.91 23.53
CA ASN A 52 17.41 -2.54 22.37
C ASN A 52 16.51 -1.87 21.35
N LEU A 53 16.96 -0.72 20.83
CA LEU A 53 16.34 -0.12 19.66
C LEU A 53 16.44 -1.07 18.45
N ILE A 54 15.29 -1.38 17.87
CA ILE A 54 15.13 -2.29 16.73
C ILE A 54 14.46 -1.65 15.51
N GLY A 55 13.81 -0.50 15.67
CA GLY A 55 13.16 0.21 14.57
C GLY A 55 12.96 1.69 14.83
N LEU A 56 12.77 2.44 13.75
CA LEU A 56 12.44 3.85 13.70
C LEU A 56 11.17 3.98 12.84
N THR A 57 10.11 4.52 13.40
CA THR A 57 8.86 4.81 12.71
C THR A 57 8.64 6.33 12.70
N MET A 58 8.41 6.90 11.53
CA MET A 58 8.09 8.30 11.33
C MET A 58 6.74 8.41 10.63
N GLN A 59 5.84 9.25 11.13
CA GLN A 59 4.46 9.34 10.62
C GLN A 59 4.08 10.77 10.25
N THR A 60 3.21 10.88 9.24
CA THR A 60 2.68 12.15 8.73
C THR A 60 3.79 13.13 8.35
N GLY A 61 4.45 12.85 7.24
CA GLY A 61 5.46 13.73 6.62
C GLY A 61 4.99 14.28 5.27
N GLU A 62 5.86 15.04 4.64
CA GLU A 62 5.66 15.60 3.32
C GLU A 62 6.97 15.65 2.51
N ILE A 63 6.84 15.48 1.20
CA ILE A 63 7.92 15.72 0.26
C ILE A 63 7.48 16.72 -0.80
N LYS A 64 8.35 17.68 -1.12
CA LYS A 64 8.13 18.69 -2.15
C LYS A 64 8.86 18.29 -3.43
N ASN A 65 8.15 18.31 -4.55
CA ASN A 65 8.74 18.16 -5.88
C ASN A 65 7.98 19.03 -6.89
N GLU A 66 8.70 19.83 -7.68
CA GLU A 66 8.13 20.72 -8.70
C GLU A 66 6.97 21.61 -8.19
N GLY A 67 7.14 22.16 -6.98
CA GLY A 67 6.13 23.02 -6.34
C GLY A 67 4.89 22.29 -5.81
N LYS A 68 4.82 20.96 -5.92
CA LYS A 68 3.74 20.12 -5.35
C LYS A 68 4.19 19.45 -4.07
N VAL A 69 3.27 19.32 -3.13
CA VAL A 69 3.45 18.61 -1.86
C VAL A 69 2.82 17.22 -1.99
N TYR A 70 3.59 16.19 -1.63
CA TYR A 70 3.14 14.80 -1.59
C TYR A 70 3.15 14.30 -0.15
N PRO A 71 1.99 13.90 0.41
CA PRO A 71 1.92 13.40 1.78
C PRO A 71 2.59 12.04 1.93
N ILE A 72 3.43 11.90 2.96
CA ILE A 72 4.02 10.64 3.40
C ILE A 72 3.22 10.17 4.62
N GLU A 73 2.61 8.99 4.51
CA GLU A 73 1.86 8.41 5.63
C GLU A 73 2.80 7.89 6.70
N THR A 74 3.76 7.06 6.30
CA THR A 74 4.70 6.43 7.21
C THR A 74 6.04 6.14 6.53
N LEU A 75 7.12 6.19 7.31
CA LEU A 75 8.44 5.65 7.00
C LEU A 75 8.88 4.81 8.19
N ILE A 76 9.19 3.55 7.94
CA ILE A 76 9.69 2.59 8.91
C ILE A 76 11.06 2.12 8.45
N ILE A 77 12.07 2.30 9.29
CA ILE A 77 13.42 1.79 9.06
C ILE A 77 13.77 0.88 10.23
N ASP A 78 14.09 -0.36 9.93
CA ASP A 78 14.63 -1.32 10.90
C ASP A 78 16.03 -1.77 10.45
N ARG A 79 16.62 -2.73 11.15
CA ARG A 79 17.98 -3.22 10.87
C ARG A 79 18.13 -3.86 9.48
N ARG A 80 17.04 -4.31 8.88
CA ARG A 80 17.04 -5.08 7.64
C ARG A 80 16.11 -4.51 6.57
N SER A 81 15.22 -3.58 6.90
CA SER A 81 14.20 -3.11 5.96
C SER A 81 13.96 -1.61 6.02
N ILE A 82 13.62 -1.07 4.86
CA ILE A 82 13.08 0.27 4.69
C ILE A 82 11.70 0.09 4.08
N THR A 83 10.66 0.48 4.81
CA THR A 83 9.27 0.42 4.38
C THR A 83 8.67 1.81 4.46
N PHE A 84 7.95 2.26 3.44
CA PHE A 84 7.25 3.54 3.50
C PHE A 84 5.97 3.49 2.70
N ARG A 85 5.07 4.43 3.01
CA ARG A 85 3.83 4.65 2.27
C ARG A 85 3.63 6.12 1.97
N ILE A 86 3.39 6.44 0.71
CA ILE A 86 3.26 7.80 0.20
C ILE A 86 1.99 7.92 -0.65
N TYR A 87 1.25 9.01 -0.47
CA TYR A 87 0.05 9.33 -1.26
C TYR A 87 0.43 9.94 -2.61
N SER A 88 1.06 9.14 -3.46
CA SER A 88 1.43 9.51 -4.82
C SER A 88 1.68 8.27 -5.70
N ASN A 89 2.12 8.50 -6.94
CA ASN A 89 2.50 7.43 -7.87
C ASN A 89 3.90 6.88 -7.58
N SER A 90 4.26 5.79 -8.27
CA SER A 90 5.53 5.09 -8.09
C SER A 90 6.78 5.90 -8.48
N SER A 91 6.64 6.91 -9.34
CA SER A 91 7.77 7.80 -9.68
C SER A 91 8.17 8.65 -8.46
N ILE A 92 7.17 9.26 -7.80
CA ILE A 92 7.39 10.03 -6.57
C ILE A 92 7.84 9.12 -5.43
N ALA A 93 7.31 7.91 -5.31
CA ALA A 93 7.79 6.92 -4.34
C ALA A 93 9.28 6.57 -4.56
N LYS A 94 9.71 6.37 -5.81
CA LYS A 94 11.12 6.11 -6.15
C LYS A 94 12.01 7.31 -5.80
N MET A 95 11.56 8.52 -6.10
CA MET A 95 12.27 9.75 -5.72
C MET A 95 12.42 9.86 -4.20
N PHE A 96 11.34 9.66 -3.45
CA PHE A 96 11.36 9.69 -1.98
C PHE A 96 12.33 8.65 -1.41
N TYR A 97 12.29 7.42 -1.91
CA TYR A 97 13.25 6.38 -1.54
C TYR A 97 14.71 6.83 -1.79
N ASN A 98 14.99 7.42 -2.96
CA ASN A 98 16.35 7.85 -3.29
C ASN A 98 16.87 8.90 -2.30
N LEU A 99 16.02 9.82 -1.86
CA LEU A 99 16.37 10.83 -0.86
C LEU A 99 16.63 10.21 0.52
N ILE A 100 15.78 9.26 0.94
CA ILE A 100 16.02 8.51 2.19
C ILE A 100 17.35 7.75 2.10
N ALA A 101 17.57 7.04 1.00
CA ALA A 101 18.76 6.24 0.79
C ALA A 101 20.04 7.08 0.79
N GLU A 102 20.00 8.31 0.25
CA GLU A 102 21.09 9.27 0.37
C GLU A 102 21.38 9.61 1.85
N LYS A 103 20.35 9.87 2.67
CA LYS A 103 20.54 10.17 4.09
C LYS A 103 21.08 8.99 4.88
N ILE A 104 20.63 7.78 4.57
CA ILE A 104 21.18 6.56 5.17
C ILE A 104 22.65 6.39 4.77
N SER A 105 22.99 6.63 3.50
CA SER A 105 24.37 6.55 3.00
C SER A 105 25.28 7.57 3.70
N ASN A 106 24.81 8.81 3.91
CA ASN A 106 25.57 9.84 4.62
C ASN A 106 25.77 9.51 6.10
N ALA A 107 24.87 8.71 6.68
CA ALA A 107 24.98 8.22 8.05
C ALA A 107 25.78 6.91 8.16
N ASP A 108 26.33 6.38 7.06
CA ASP A 108 27.04 5.11 7.02
C ASP A 108 28.58 5.30 7.08
N PRO A 109 29.22 5.19 8.25
CA PRO A 109 30.67 5.31 8.34
C PRO A 109 31.42 4.17 7.63
N SER A 110 30.76 3.02 7.44
CA SER A 110 31.37 1.81 6.89
C SER A 110 31.16 1.65 5.38
N ASN A 111 30.34 2.50 4.76
CA ASN A 111 29.96 2.44 3.34
C ASN A 111 29.44 1.06 2.89
N LEU A 112 28.77 0.34 3.79
CA LEU A 112 28.15 -0.96 3.52
C LEU A 112 26.79 -0.80 2.84
N PHE A 113 26.04 0.23 3.21
CA PHE A 113 24.74 0.53 2.66
C PHE A 113 24.86 0.94 1.19
N GLN A 114 24.22 0.16 0.33
CA GLN A 114 24.10 0.46 -1.09
C GLN A 114 22.63 0.36 -1.49
N LYS A 115 22.05 1.49 -1.89
CA LYS A 115 20.60 1.63 -2.14
C LYS A 115 20.01 0.60 -3.13
N ASP A 116 20.83 0.15 -4.08
CA ASP A 116 20.42 -0.78 -5.13
C ASP A 116 20.78 -2.25 -4.81
N LYS A 117 21.46 -2.51 -3.67
CA LYS A 117 21.79 -3.87 -3.19
C LYS A 117 20.79 -4.39 -2.16
N TYR A 118 19.50 -4.24 -2.43
CA TYR A 118 18.46 -4.92 -1.68
C TYR A 118 18.35 -6.39 -2.11
N LEU A 119 17.90 -7.25 -1.19
CA LEU A 119 17.57 -8.65 -1.45
C LEU A 119 16.24 -8.78 -2.17
N ILE A 120 15.26 -8.03 -1.70
CA ILE A 120 13.94 -8.01 -2.32
C ILE A 120 13.30 -6.64 -2.18
N LYS A 121 12.57 -6.25 -3.23
CA LYS A 121 11.69 -5.09 -3.26
C LYS A 121 10.26 -5.56 -3.49
N THR A 122 9.34 -5.12 -2.66
CA THR A 122 7.90 -5.33 -2.85
C THR A 122 7.19 -3.98 -2.91
N MET A 123 6.17 -3.89 -3.76
CA MET A 123 5.33 -2.70 -3.88
C MET A 123 3.87 -3.08 -3.74
N GLU A 124 3.09 -2.17 -3.17
CA GLU A 124 1.64 -2.26 -3.13
C GLU A 124 1.08 -0.89 -3.50
N THR A 125 0.15 -0.87 -4.44
CA THR A 125 -0.56 0.35 -4.82
C THR A 125 -2.02 0.20 -4.42
N SER A 126 -2.60 1.29 -3.91
CA SER A 126 -4.03 1.42 -3.71
C SER A 126 -4.54 2.76 -4.26
N CYS A 127 -5.78 2.80 -4.72
CA CYS A 127 -6.46 4.06 -5.01
C CYS A 127 -7.98 3.92 -4.88
N ALA A 128 -8.66 5.06 -4.81
CA ALA A 128 -10.10 5.15 -5.04
C ALA A 128 -10.35 5.67 -6.46
N VAL A 129 -11.25 5.03 -7.21
CA VAL A 129 -11.44 5.31 -8.63
C VAL A 129 -12.87 5.03 -9.08
N ALA A 130 -13.37 5.78 -10.06
CA ALA A 130 -14.63 5.48 -10.73
C ALA A 130 -14.38 4.57 -11.93
N LEU A 131 -14.97 3.37 -11.90
CA LEU A 131 -14.91 2.40 -12.99
C LEU A 131 -16.24 2.39 -13.76
N ASP A 132 -16.14 2.10 -15.04
CA ASP A 132 -17.23 2.18 -16.01
C ASP A 132 -17.92 0.83 -16.20
N PHE A 133 -18.33 0.22 -15.08
CA PHE A 133 -19.19 -0.97 -15.02
C PHE A 133 -19.90 -1.02 -13.66
N ASN A 134 -20.99 -1.79 -13.55
CA ASN A 134 -21.71 -1.93 -12.29
C ASN A 134 -21.06 -3.00 -11.41
N HIS A 135 -20.94 -2.75 -10.11
CA HIS A 135 -20.40 -3.73 -9.14
C HIS A 135 -21.09 -5.11 -9.19
N LYS A 136 -22.36 -5.19 -9.61
CA LYS A 136 -23.08 -6.45 -9.81
C LYS A 136 -22.57 -7.26 -11.00
N ASP A 137 -21.97 -6.62 -11.99
CA ASP A 137 -21.52 -7.28 -13.23
C ASP A 137 -20.37 -8.26 -12.98
N ILE A 138 -19.64 -8.08 -11.88
CA ILE A 138 -18.56 -9.00 -11.44
C ILE A 138 -19.10 -10.40 -11.13
N PHE A 139 -20.37 -10.50 -10.71
CA PHE A 139 -20.95 -11.77 -10.25
C PHE A 139 -21.79 -12.42 -11.34
N ALA A 140 -21.79 -13.76 -11.33
CA ALA A 140 -22.64 -14.53 -12.23
C ALA A 140 -24.12 -14.13 -12.12
N LYS A 141 -24.82 -14.05 -13.26
CA LYS A 141 -26.24 -13.67 -13.33
C LYS A 141 -27.13 -14.44 -12.34
N LYS A 142 -26.85 -15.73 -12.11
CA LYS A 142 -27.59 -16.56 -11.14
C LYS A 142 -27.49 -16.05 -9.70
N ILE A 143 -26.30 -15.57 -9.30
CA ILE A 143 -26.08 -14.97 -7.97
C ILE A 143 -26.88 -13.67 -7.87
N ASN A 144 -26.79 -12.80 -8.88
CA ASN A 144 -27.54 -11.54 -8.89
C ASN A 144 -29.06 -11.75 -8.81
N VAL A 145 -29.60 -12.76 -9.50
CA VAL A 145 -31.02 -13.13 -9.40
C VAL A 145 -31.37 -13.60 -7.99
N PHE A 146 -30.55 -14.46 -7.38
CA PHE A 146 -30.76 -14.91 -6.00
C PHE A 146 -30.76 -13.73 -5.02
N LEU A 147 -29.77 -12.83 -5.11
CA LEU A 147 -29.64 -11.66 -4.25
C LEU A 147 -30.85 -10.72 -4.39
N ASN A 148 -31.20 -10.33 -5.62
CA ASN A 148 -32.25 -9.35 -5.87
C ASN A 148 -33.67 -9.89 -5.59
N LYS A 149 -33.91 -11.21 -5.72
CA LYS A 149 -35.24 -11.79 -5.52
C LYS A 149 -35.39 -12.43 -4.15
N LYS A 150 -34.58 -13.43 -3.85
CA LYS A 150 -34.78 -14.30 -2.69
C LYS A 150 -34.18 -13.67 -1.43
N ALA A 151 -32.93 -13.22 -1.51
CA ALA A 151 -32.27 -12.60 -0.35
C ALA A 151 -32.96 -11.28 0.04
N THR A 152 -33.23 -10.39 -0.93
CA THR A 152 -33.94 -9.13 -0.64
C THR A 152 -35.28 -9.37 0.03
N LYS A 153 -36.12 -10.28 -0.49
CA LYS A 153 -37.42 -10.60 0.13
C LYS A 153 -37.28 -11.09 1.58
N LEU A 154 -36.36 -12.01 1.84
CA LEU A 154 -36.14 -12.58 3.17
C LEU A 154 -35.56 -11.56 4.16
N CYS A 155 -34.64 -10.72 3.70
CA CYS A 155 -34.12 -9.63 4.54
C CYS A 155 -35.18 -8.56 4.80
N SER A 156 -36.04 -8.27 3.82
CA SER A 156 -37.11 -7.25 3.95
C SER A 156 -38.15 -7.63 4.98
N SER A 157 -38.41 -8.93 5.22
CA SER A 157 -39.29 -9.35 6.31
C SER A 157 -38.75 -9.09 7.71
N ALA A 158 -37.46 -8.73 7.85
CA ALA A 158 -36.83 -8.43 9.14
C ALA A 158 -36.89 -6.94 9.53
N ILE A 159 -37.42 -6.07 8.65
CA ILE A 159 -37.56 -4.64 8.90
C ILE A 159 -38.98 -4.19 8.54
N ASN A 160 -39.51 -3.20 9.25
CA ASN A 160 -40.80 -2.62 8.91
C ASN A 160 -40.70 -1.73 7.65
N GLU A 161 -41.83 -1.24 7.16
CA GLU A 161 -41.91 -0.41 5.94
C GLU A 161 -41.16 0.94 6.02
N ALA A 162 -40.50 1.23 7.15
CA ALA A 162 -39.72 2.45 7.34
C ALA A 162 -38.39 2.46 6.56
N ALA A 163 -37.96 1.34 5.96
CA ALA A 163 -36.69 1.27 5.25
C ALA A 163 -36.71 0.38 4.00
N ASN A 164 -35.99 0.80 2.97
CA ASN A 164 -35.72 0.01 1.77
C ASN A 164 -34.41 -0.76 1.92
N ILE A 165 -34.42 -2.05 1.60
CA ILE A 165 -33.21 -2.89 1.63
C ILE A 165 -32.51 -2.89 0.27
N THR A 166 -31.21 -2.64 0.29
CA THR A 166 -30.33 -2.82 -0.87
C THR A 166 -29.28 -3.88 -0.54
N ILE A 167 -29.22 -4.94 -1.34
CA ILE A 167 -28.18 -5.96 -1.27
C ILE A 167 -27.21 -5.73 -2.42
N ALA A 168 -25.94 -5.57 -2.08
CA ALA A 168 -24.86 -5.38 -3.03
C ALA A 168 -23.60 -6.12 -2.54
N PRO A 169 -22.77 -6.61 -3.47
CA PRO A 169 -21.40 -7.00 -3.20
C PRO A 169 -20.65 -5.99 -2.33
N ARG A 170 -19.96 -6.49 -1.30
CA ARG A 170 -19.18 -5.65 -0.37
C ARG A 170 -17.70 -5.60 -0.71
N ALA A 171 -17.10 -6.74 -1.09
CA ALA A 171 -15.69 -6.81 -1.47
C ALA A 171 -15.46 -7.99 -2.42
N VAL A 172 -14.57 -7.80 -3.39
CA VAL A 172 -13.99 -8.86 -4.22
C VAL A 172 -12.49 -8.82 -4.00
N THR A 173 -11.99 -9.84 -3.32
CA THR A 173 -10.60 -9.88 -2.86
C THR A 173 -9.99 -11.22 -3.23
N PHE A 174 -8.77 -11.20 -3.76
CA PHE A 174 -8.00 -12.37 -4.14
C PHE A 174 -6.68 -12.39 -3.38
N SER A 175 -6.28 -13.57 -2.88
CA SER A 175 -4.95 -13.76 -2.32
C SER A 175 -3.91 -13.83 -3.43
N VAL A 176 -2.78 -13.18 -3.22
CA VAL A 176 -1.58 -13.27 -4.04
C VAL A 176 -0.48 -13.86 -3.17
N ASP A 177 -0.24 -15.15 -3.36
CA ASP A 177 0.74 -15.93 -2.61
C ASP A 177 2.06 -16.00 -3.38
N TYR A 178 3.18 -15.99 -2.65
CA TYR A 178 4.51 -15.97 -3.23
C TYR A 178 5.30 -17.23 -2.84
N ALA A 179 5.82 -17.94 -3.83
CA ALA A 179 6.78 -19.01 -3.65
C ALA A 179 8.19 -18.51 -3.98
N ILE A 180 9.07 -18.47 -2.99
CA ILE A 180 10.47 -18.05 -3.19
C ILE A 180 11.25 -19.19 -3.81
N THR A 181 11.83 -18.92 -4.98
CA THR A 181 12.71 -19.87 -5.71
C THR A 181 14.17 -19.43 -5.70
N ASP A 182 14.45 -18.18 -5.34
CA ASP A 182 15.82 -17.66 -5.28
C ASP A 182 16.57 -18.24 -4.08
N LYS A 183 17.72 -18.88 -4.35
CA LYS A 183 18.53 -19.56 -3.34
C LYS A 183 19.04 -18.59 -2.28
N LYS A 184 19.46 -17.38 -2.65
CA LYS A 184 20.00 -16.39 -1.71
C LYS A 184 18.93 -15.96 -0.69
N LEU A 185 17.69 -15.79 -1.14
CA LEU A 185 16.56 -15.49 -0.26
C LEU A 185 16.22 -16.67 0.67
N LEU A 186 16.25 -17.91 0.15
CA LEU A 186 16.02 -19.12 0.94
C LEU A 186 17.10 -19.34 2.00
N ASP A 187 18.38 -19.22 1.64
CA ASP A 187 19.52 -19.34 2.56
C ASP A 187 19.44 -18.30 3.71
N ASN A 188 18.87 -17.13 3.41
CA ASN A 188 18.63 -16.05 4.36
C ASN A 188 17.30 -16.16 5.14
N LYS A 189 16.56 -17.27 4.98
CA LYS A 189 15.24 -17.53 5.59
C LYS A 189 14.24 -16.40 5.37
N ILE A 190 14.30 -15.76 4.21
CA ILE A 190 13.37 -14.69 3.84
C ILE A 190 12.06 -15.32 3.39
N SER A 191 10.94 -14.74 3.82
CA SER A 191 9.59 -15.07 3.33
C SER A 191 8.87 -13.78 2.93
N ILE A 192 7.91 -13.92 2.01
CA ILE A 192 7.01 -12.83 1.60
C ILE A 192 5.62 -13.23 2.05
N THR A 193 4.97 -12.38 2.84
CA THR A 193 3.59 -12.61 3.25
C THR A 193 2.65 -12.42 2.06
N SER A 194 1.59 -13.22 2.02
CA SER A 194 0.53 -13.08 1.04
C SER A 194 -0.03 -11.67 1.01
N LYS A 195 -0.34 -11.18 -0.19
CA LYS A 195 -0.92 -9.86 -0.43
C LYS A 195 -2.30 -10.00 -1.03
N LEU A 196 -3.04 -8.89 -1.06
CA LEU A 196 -4.40 -8.89 -1.57
C LEU A 196 -4.50 -8.06 -2.85
N LEU A 197 -5.16 -8.63 -3.86
CA LEU A 197 -5.75 -7.88 -4.97
C LEU A 197 -7.21 -7.62 -4.59
N THR A 198 -7.55 -6.35 -4.39
CA THR A 198 -8.88 -5.93 -3.90
C THR A 198 -9.55 -5.04 -4.92
N LEU A 199 -10.84 -5.29 -5.11
CA LEU A 199 -11.79 -4.43 -5.80
C LEU A 199 -13.09 -4.42 -4.98
N GLU A 200 -13.36 -3.31 -4.32
CA GLU A 200 -14.53 -3.18 -3.45
C GLU A 200 -15.23 -1.83 -3.64
N PRO A 201 -16.58 -1.76 -3.57
CA PRO A 201 -17.27 -0.48 -3.56
C PRO A 201 -16.76 0.41 -2.44
N ARG A 202 -16.53 1.69 -2.74
CA ARG A 202 -16.00 2.64 -1.77
C ARG A 202 -17.04 2.88 -0.67
N ILE A 203 -16.66 2.57 0.58
CA ILE A 203 -17.49 2.78 1.77
C ILE A 203 -17.89 4.26 1.87
N GLY A 204 -19.14 4.51 2.27
CA GLY A 204 -19.68 5.88 2.42
C GLY A 204 -20.07 6.56 1.11
N THR A 205 -19.98 5.87 -0.03
CA THR A 205 -20.38 6.42 -1.34
C THR A 205 -21.63 5.75 -1.87
N ASN A 206 -22.37 6.46 -2.72
CA ASN A 206 -23.53 5.89 -3.39
C ASN A 206 -23.07 4.79 -4.37
N LEU A 207 -23.62 3.57 -4.25
CA LEU A 207 -23.27 2.44 -5.13
C LEU A 207 -23.49 2.73 -6.63
N LYS A 208 -24.38 3.66 -6.98
CA LYS A 208 -24.61 4.09 -8.37
C LYS A 208 -23.44 4.89 -8.95
N SER A 209 -22.55 5.41 -8.10
CA SER A 209 -21.37 6.16 -8.55
C SER A 209 -20.26 5.26 -9.12
N ASN A 210 -20.38 3.93 -8.98
CA ASN A 210 -19.36 2.96 -9.37
C ASN A 210 -17.96 3.35 -8.90
N ARG A 211 -17.88 3.90 -7.68
CA ARG A 211 -16.63 4.27 -7.03
C ARG A 211 -16.11 3.07 -6.26
N PHE A 212 -14.88 2.68 -6.55
CA PHE A 212 -14.23 1.53 -5.97
C PHE A 212 -13.01 1.96 -5.17
N PHE A 213 -12.74 1.28 -4.07
CA PHE A 213 -11.40 1.16 -3.52
C PHE A 213 -10.73 -0.05 -4.16
N THR A 214 -9.48 0.14 -4.56
CA THR A 214 -8.70 -0.90 -5.23
C THR A 214 -7.32 -0.97 -4.62
N SER A 215 -6.77 -2.18 -4.55
CA SER A 215 -5.38 -2.39 -4.17
C SER A 215 -4.78 -3.59 -4.89
N SER A 216 -3.49 -3.55 -5.17
CA SER A 216 -2.76 -4.69 -5.72
C SER A 216 -1.28 -4.65 -5.32
N PRO A 217 -0.58 -5.80 -5.26
CA PRO A 217 0.83 -5.84 -4.94
C PRO A 217 1.72 -5.52 -6.15
N THR A 218 1.48 -4.35 -6.76
CA THR A 218 2.22 -3.87 -7.93
C THR A 218 2.53 -2.38 -7.80
N ASP A 219 3.39 -1.86 -8.68
CA ASP A 219 3.58 -0.42 -8.85
C ASP A 219 2.31 0.26 -9.42
N SER A 220 2.27 1.59 -9.36
CA SER A 220 1.06 2.33 -9.74
C SER A 220 0.74 2.26 -11.22
N THR A 221 1.74 2.10 -12.09
CA THR A 221 1.52 1.98 -13.53
C THR A 221 0.87 0.65 -13.85
N THR A 222 1.44 -0.43 -13.30
CA THR A 222 0.91 -1.79 -13.44
C THR A 222 -0.49 -1.91 -12.83
N HIS A 223 -0.70 -1.35 -11.64
CA HIS A 223 -2.00 -1.33 -10.98
C HIS A 223 -3.08 -0.65 -11.83
N LEU A 224 -2.81 0.55 -12.35
CA LEU A 224 -3.77 1.28 -13.18
C LEU A 224 -4.01 0.57 -14.52
N ASN A 225 -3.02 -0.13 -15.06
CA ASN A 225 -3.20 -0.96 -16.26
C ASN A 225 -4.12 -2.16 -15.98
N LEU A 226 -3.91 -2.86 -14.87
CA LEU A 226 -4.78 -3.96 -14.43
C LEU A 226 -6.23 -3.51 -14.31
N LEU A 227 -6.49 -2.33 -13.73
CA LEU A 227 -7.85 -1.79 -13.62
C LEU A 227 -8.48 -1.45 -14.98
N LYS A 228 -7.69 -0.95 -15.93
CA LYS A 228 -8.16 -0.68 -17.31
C LYS A 228 -8.52 -1.98 -18.03
N GLU A 229 -7.67 -2.99 -17.95
CA GLU A 229 -7.94 -4.31 -18.55
C GLU A 229 -9.17 -4.96 -17.92
N PHE A 230 -9.30 -4.87 -16.59
CA PHE A 230 -10.48 -5.37 -15.89
C PHE A 230 -11.76 -4.65 -16.33
N GLU A 231 -11.77 -3.32 -16.41
CA GLU A 231 -12.92 -2.53 -16.89
C GLU A 231 -13.31 -2.92 -18.33
N ALA A 232 -12.34 -3.21 -19.20
CA ALA A 232 -12.59 -3.58 -20.59
C ALA A 232 -13.35 -4.91 -20.75
N LEU A 233 -13.27 -5.82 -19.76
CA LEU A 233 -14.02 -7.09 -19.78
C LEU A 233 -15.54 -6.87 -19.71
N PHE A 234 -16.00 -5.73 -19.20
CA PHE A 234 -17.42 -5.43 -18.99
C PHE A 234 -18.02 -4.48 -20.04
N LYS A 235 -17.21 -3.98 -20.98
CA LYS A 235 -17.64 -3.09 -22.06
C LYS A 235 -18.03 -3.82 -23.35
N GLN A 236 -18.05 -5.15 -23.30
CA GLN A 236 -18.39 -6.03 -24.44
C GLN A 236 -19.89 -6.28 -24.53
#